data_AF-A0AAX3D030-F1
#
_entry.id   AF-A0AAX3D030-F1
#
_cell.length_a   1.000
_cell.length_b   1.000
_cell.length_c   1.000
_cell.angle_alpha   90.00
_cell.angle_beta   90.00
_cell.angle_gamma   90.00
#
_symmetry.space_group_name_H-M   'P 1'
#
loop_
_entity.id
_entity.type
_entity.pdbx_description
1 polymer ?
#
loop_
_entity_poly.entity_id
_entity_poly.type
_entity_poly.pdbx_seq_one_letter_code
_entity_poly.pdbx_strand_id
1 'polypeptide(L)'
;MREQGLRPGDPDWEKWGICDYITKPRVQAAITGKTPNEQPIKGNYRFTDEFPMSDGFEENAEFFTLTYEAEKSVSHNLAFVRIAPLLWLRAGARGERIEKIPTKGWEVTDAYGLLLDVDQATPFIEAIDTSSGVCVAFIVTDDDRHFQSVTKRLPKDVEPVRLYESYLTNFSFTSGEWTE
;
A
#
# COMPACT_ATOMS: atom_id res chain seq x y z
N MET A 1 23.46 -20.24 13.09
CA MET A 1 22.21 -20.19 12.31
C MET A 1 22.07 -21.32 11.30
N ARG A 2 22.97 -21.48 10.31
CA ARG A 2 22.89 -22.63 9.38
C ARG A 2 23.05 -23.99 10.09
N GLU A 3 23.93 -24.05 11.08
CA GLU A 3 24.10 -25.24 11.95
C GLU A 3 22.87 -25.53 12.83
N GLN A 4 21.98 -24.55 13.00
CA GLN A 4 20.68 -24.71 13.69
C GLN A 4 19.55 -25.02 12.69
N GLY A 5 19.87 -25.25 11.40
CA GLY A 5 18.89 -25.58 10.35
C GLY A 5 18.11 -24.39 9.78
N LEU A 6 18.36 -23.17 10.27
CA LEU A 6 17.65 -21.95 9.84
C LEU A 6 18.09 -21.51 8.43
N ARG A 7 17.13 -21.03 7.66
CA ARG A 7 17.28 -20.51 6.29
C ARG A 7 16.95 -19.02 6.23
N PRO A 8 17.53 -18.27 5.27
CA PRO A 8 17.05 -16.92 4.96
C PRO A 8 15.54 -16.90 4.75
N GLY A 9 14.85 -15.95 5.35
CA GLY A 9 13.40 -15.85 5.40
C GLY A 9 12.75 -16.45 6.66
N ASP A 10 13.45 -17.32 7.41
CA ASP A 10 12.92 -17.81 8.68
C ASP A 10 12.89 -16.67 9.71
N PRO A 11 11.83 -16.51 10.53
CA PRO A 11 11.74 -15.43 11.51
C PRO A 11 12.93 -15.39 12.48
N ASP A 12 13.41 -16.56 12.90
CA ASP A 12 14.58 -16.69 13.78
C ASP A 12 15.91 -16.37 13.11
N TRP A 13 15.95 -16.38 11.77
CA TRP A 13 17.06 -15.88 10.97
C TRP A 13 16.96 -14.36 10.81
N GLU A 14 15.81 -13.87 10.34
CA GLU A 14 15.61 -12.46 9.98
C GLU A 14 15.73 -11.52 11.19
N LYS A 15 15.33 -11.94 12.39
CA LYS A 15 15.43 -11.12 13.61
C LYS A 15 16.85 -10.66 13.96
N TRP A 16 17.88 -11.31 13.42
CA TRP A 16 19.28 -10.92 13.59
C TRP A 16 19.88 -10.25 12.34
N GLY A 17 19.11 -10.14 11.26
CA GLY A 17 19.48 -9.38 10.08
C GLY A 17 19.58 -7.88 10.38
N ILE A 18 20.36 -7.15 9.57
CA ILE A 18 20.61 -5.71 9.78
C ILE A 18 19.29 -4.92 9.80
N CYS A 19 18.34 -5.27 8.93
CA CYS A 19 17.05 -4.59 8.84
C CYS A 19 16.26 -4.68 10.16
N ASP A 20 15.99 -5.89 10.63
CA ASP A 20 15.15 -6.11 11.81
C ASP A 20 15.88 -5.85 13.13
N TYR A 21 17.17 -6.17 13.20
CA TYR A 21 17.94 -6.06 14.44
C TYR A 21 18.46 -4.64 14.70
N ILE A 22 18.81 -3.90 13.64
CA ILE A 22 19.47 -2.59 13.76
C ILE A 22 18.61 -1.48 13.19
N THR A 23 18.20 -1.57 11.92
CA THR A 23 17.57 -0.45 11.21
C THR A 23 16.20 -0.11 11.80
N LYS A 24 15.28 -1.09 11.90
CA LYS A 24 13.93 -0.86 12.42
C LYS A 24 13.94 -0.31 13.86
N PRO A 25 14.69 -0.90 14.82
CA PRO A 25 14.76 -0.36 16.17
C PRO A 25 15.36 1.05 16.23
N ARG A 26 16.33 1.38 15.37
CA ARG A 26 16.91 2.73 15.32
C ARG A 26 15.95 3.77 14.75
N VAL A 27 15.19 3.42 13.71
CA VAL A 27 14.16 4.29 13.15
C VAL A 27 13.05 4.52 14.18
N GLN A 28 12.56 3.45 14.81
CA GLN A 28 11.58 3.56 15.89
C GLN A 28 12.10 4.44 17.03
N ALA A 29 13.37 4.27 17.42
CA ALA A 29 13.97 5.04 18.48
C ALA A 29 14.08 6.53 18.14
N ALA A 30 14.47 6.85 16.90
CA ALA A 30 14.52 8.22 16.42
C ALA A 30 13.13 8.89 16.46
N ILE A 31 12.09 8.18 15.99
CA ILE A 31 10.71 8.68 15.93
C ILE A 31 10.10 8.84 17.33
N THR A 32 10.28 7.85 18.20
CA THR A 32 9.62 7.83 19.52
C THR A 32 10.42 8.52 20.62
N GLY A 33 11.69 8.86 20.36
CA GLY A 33 12.62 9.37 21.35
C GLY A 33 13.03 8.37 22.43
N LYS A 34 12.75 7.07 22.23
CA LYS A 34 13.03 6.01 23.21
C LYS A 34 13.96 4.94 22.63
N THR A 35 14.90 4.48 23.44
CA THR A 35 15.72 3.31 23.12
C THR A 35 14.85 2.06 22.96
N PRO A 36 15.36 0.96 22.36
CA PRO A 36 14.64 -0.32 22.30
C PRO A 36 14.25 -0.89 23.67
N ASN A 37 14.87 -0.42 24.77
CA ASN A 37 14.54 -0.77 26.15
C ASN A 37 13.62 0.27 26.82
N GLU A 38 12.91 1.09 26.03
CA GLU A 38 11.96 2.13 26.44
C GLU A 38 12.54 3.31 27.25
N GLN A 39 13.86 3.40 27.40
CA GLN A 39 14.50 4.53 28.07
C GLN A 39 14.59 5.75 27.15
N PRO A 40 14.39 6.99 27.64
CA PRO A 40 14.55 8.19 26.84
C PRO A 40 15.95 8.32 26.24
N ILE A 41 16.03 8.74 24.98
CA ILE A 41 17.32 8.98 24.31
C ILE A 41 17.95 10.25 24.88
N LYS A 42 19.24 10.16 25.20
CA LYS A 42 20.02 11.28 25.74
C LYS A 42 20.56 12.16 24.62
N GLY A 43 20.48 13.47 24.81
CA GLY A 43 21.04 14.48 23.90
C GLY A 43 19.96 15.32 23.23
N ASN A 44 20.41 16.29 22.42
CA ASN A 44 19.55 17.21 21.68
C ASN A 44 19.86 17.10 20.18
N TYR A 45 18.85 17.26 19.33
CA TYR A 45 19.08 17.60 17.93
C TYR A 45 19.59 19.05 17.84
N ARG A 46 20.48 19.35 16.88
CA ARG A 46 21.20 20.64 16.82
C ARG A 46 21.27 21.31 15.44
N PHE A 47 20.73 20.68 14.41
CA PHE A 47 20.98 21.07 13.01
C PHE A 47 19.92 22.01 12.41
N THR A 48 18.69 22.02 12.94
CA THR A 48 17.59 22.90 12.47
C THR A 48 16.96 23.61 13.67
N ASP A 49 16.33 22.84 14.55
CA ASP A 49 15.79 23.29 15.83
C ASP A 49 16.47 22.51 16.95
N GLU A 50 16.79 23.19 18.05
CA GLU A 50 17.36 22.52 19.23
C GLU A 50 16.23 22.04 20.14
N PHE A 51 16.03 20.72 20.18
CA PHE A 51 15.09 20.07 21.09
C PHE A 51 15.64 18.71 21.56
N PRO A 52 15.18 18.20 22.71
CA PRO A 52 15.58 16.89 23.23
C PRO A 52 15.28 15.75 22.25
N MET A 53 16.24 14.84 22.06
CA MET A 53 16.00 13.62 21.26
C MET A 53 14.90 12.74 21.86
N SER A 54 14.62 12.89 23.17
CA SER A 54 13.54 12.20 23.86
C SER A 54 12.14 12.59 23.40
N ASP A 55 12.01 13.77 22.78
CA ASP A 55 10.71 14.26 22.31
C ASP A 55 10.31 13.55 21.01
N GLY A 56 11.29 12.98 20.30
CA GLY A 56 11.05 12.24 19.06
C GLY A 56 10.60 13.16 17.92
N PHE A 57 9.76 12.62 17.06
CA PHE A 57 9.28 13.23 15.83
C PHE A 57 7.76 12.94 15.71
N GLU A 58 6.97 13.93 15.32
CA GLU A 58 5.55 13.79 14.96
C GLU A 58 5.40 13.14 13.56
N GLU A 59 6.09 12.03 13.36
CA GLU A 59 6.20 11.31 12.10
C GLU A 59 5.95 9.82 12.31
N ASN A 60 5.65 9.10 11.24
CA ASN A 60 5.48 7.65 11.24
C ASN A 60 6.48 6.97 10.29
N ALA A 61 6.67 5.67 10.49
CA ALA A 61 7.41 4.82 9.56
C ALA A 61 6.72 3.48 9.42
N GLU A 62 6.58 3.02 8.18
CA GLU A 62 5.99 1.74 7.82
C GLU A 62 7.03 0.94 7.03
N PHE A 63 7.18 -0.35 7.34
CA PHE A 63 8.19 -1.22 6.73
C PHE A 63 7.52 -2.29 5.87
N PHE A 64 8.01 -2.46 4.64
CA PHE A 64 7.48 -3.44 3.71
C PHE A 64 8.54 -4.44 3.28
N THR A 65 8.14 -5.70 3.17
CA THR A 65 8.93 -6.73 2.51
C THR A 65 8.43 -6.86 1.08
N LEU A 66 9.28 -6.55 0.12
CA LEU A 66 8.98 -6.76 -1.29
C LEU A 66 9.03 -8.26 -1.60
N THR A 67 7.92 -8.79 -2.09
CA THR A 67 7.79 -10.17 -2.55
C THR A 67 7.45 -10.21 -4.04
N TYR A 68 7.69 -11.35 -4.66
CA TYR A 68 7.21 -11.64 -6.01
C TYR A 68 5.93 -12.46 -5.89
N GLU A 69 4.85 -11.97 -6.48
CA GLU A 69 3.56 -12.65 -6.47
C GLU A 69 3.25 -13.23 -7.86
N ALA A 70 2.57 -14.37 -7.86
CA ALA A 70 2.12 -14.98 -9.10
C ALA A 70 0.98 -14.15 -9.72
N GLU A 71 1.06 -13.89 -11.03
CA GLU A 71 0.06 -13.10 -11.78
C GLU A 71 -1.37 -13.60 -11.52
N LYS A 72 -1.59 -14.92 -11.60
CA LYS A 72 -2.92 -15.51 -11.37
C LYS A 72 -3.44 -15.27 -9.95
N SER A 73 -2.57 -15.25 -8.94
CA SER A 73 -2.99 -14.96 -7.56
C SER A 73 -3.38 -13.51 -7.39
N VAL A 74 -2.72 -12.60 -8.11
CA VAL A 74 -3.07 -11.18 -8.12
C VAL A 74 -4.38 -10.95 -8.88
N SER A 75 -4.52 -11.52 -10.09
CA SER A 75 -5.70 -11.32 -10.94
C SER A 75 -7.00 -11.87 -10.33
N HIS A 76 -6.91 -12.91 -9.48
CA HIS A 76 -8.06 -13.48 -8.76
C HIS A 76 -8.21 -12.93 -7.35
N ASN A 77 -7.56 -11.81 -7.01
CA ASN A 77 -7.56 -11.18 -5.69
C ASN A 77 -7.02 -12.05 -4.53
N LEU A 78 -6.48 -13.25 -4.78
CA LEU A 78 -5.93 -14.14 -3.76
C LEU A 78 -4.72 -13.54 -3.04
N ALA A 79 -3.98 -12.65 -3.73
CA ALA A 79 -2.83 -11.93 -3.19
C ALA A 79 -3.17 -10.48 -2.78
N PHE A 80 -4.45 -10.12 -2.59
CA PHE A 80 -4.85 -8.73 -2.30
C PHE A 80 -4.07 -8.11 -1.13
N VAL A 81 -3.90 -8.86 -0.03
CA VAL A 81 -3.15 -8.42 1.16
C VAL A 81 -1.71 -8.01 0.82
N ARG A 82 -1.09 -8.66 -0.18
CA ARG A 82 0.28 -8.37 -0.61
C ARG A 82 0.39 -7.09 -1.43
N ILE A 83 -0.67 -6.71 -2.14
CA ILE A 83 -0.69 -5.50 -2.99
C ILE A 83 -1.32 -4.29 -2.29
N ALA A 84 -2.13 -4.50 -1.25
CA ALA A 84 -2.82 -3.43 -0.53
C ALA A 84 -1.88 -2.27 -0.10
N PRO A 85 -0.65 -2.52 0.39
CA PRO A 85 0.32 -1.46 0.63
C PRO A 85 0.63 -0.57 -0.56
N LEU A 86 0.70 -1.14 -1.76
CA LEU A 86 1.03 -0.39 -2.98
C LEU A 86 -0.10 0.56 -3.38
N LEU A 87 -1.36 0.14 -3.17
CA LEU A 87 -2.53 0.98 -3.41
C LEU A 87 -2.52 2.19 -2.47
N TRP A 88 -2.28 1.93 -1.18
CA TRP A 88 -2.18 2.97 -0.15
C TRP A 88 -0.99 3.92 -0.40
N LEU A 89 0.17 3.39 -0.78
CA LEU A 89 1.34 4.20 -1.17
C LEU A 89 1.04 5.08 -2.38
N ARG A 90 0.36 4.56 -3.41
CA ARG A 90 -0.06 5.35 -4.58
C ARG A 90 -1.06 6.46 -4.21
N ALA A 91 -1.91 6.22 -3.20
CA ALA A 91 -2.82 7.21 -2.65
C ALA A 91 -2.15 8.22 -1.68
N GLY A 92 -0.82 8.20 -1.59
CA GLY A 92 -0.04 9.15 -0.80
C GLY A 92 0.29 8.71 0.62
N ALA A 93 0.04 7.44 0.98
CA ALA A 93 0.44 6.83 2.25
C ALA A 93 -0.14 7.56 3.49
N ARG A 94 -1.43 7.90 3.43
CA ARG A 94 -2.14 8.62 4.50
C ARG A 94 -3.39 7.88 4.91
N GLY A 95 -3.79 8.05 6.18
CA GLY A 95 -4.99 7.45 6.73
C GLY A 95 -4.95 5.92 6.76
N GLU A 96 -6.12 5.33 6.89
CA GLU A 96 -6.28 3.88 6.97
C GLU A 96 -5.93 3.16 5.65
N ARG A 97 -5.46 1.92 5.78
CA ARG A 97 -5.18 1.02 4.65
C ARG A 97 -6.24 -0.08 4.63
N ILE A 98 -6.83 -0.32 3.46
CA ILE A 98 -7.72 -1.47 3.22
C ILE A 98 -6.87 -2.74 3.21
N GLU A 99 -6.81 -3.43 4.35
CA GLU A 99 -6.00 -4.64 4.57
C GLU A 99 -6.63 -5.92 4.00
N LYS A 100 -7.94 -5.92 3.74
CA LYS A 100 -8.72 -7.09 3.34
C LYS A 100 -9.72 -6.73 2.26
N ILE A 101 -10.13 -7.74 1.49
CA ILE A 101 -11.18 -7.56 0.48
C ILE A 101 -12.49 -7.25 1.20
N PRO A 102 -13.15 -6.12 0.90
CA PRO A 102 -14.42 -5.76 1.52
C PRO A 102 -15.53 -6.70 1.04
N THR A 103 -16.29 -7.27 1.98
CA THR A 103 -17.38 -8.22 1.69
C THR A 103 -18.54 -7.58 0.93
N LYS A 104 -18.73 -6.26 1.07
CA LYS A 104 -19.75 -5.49 0.36
C LYS A 104 -19.36 -5.09 -1.07
N GLY A 105 -18.20 -5.53 -1.56
CA GLY A 105 -17.73 -5.26 -2.93
C GLY A 105 -17.08 -3.89 -3.15
N TRP A 106 -16.99 -3.04 -2.13
CA TRP A 106 -16.25 -1.77 -2.18
C TRP A 106 -15.88 -1.27 -0.79
N GLU A 107 -14.92 -0.35 -0.70
CA GLU A 107 -14.57 0.36 0.52
C GLU A 107 -13.93 1.72 0.18
N VAL A 108 -14.15 2.73 1.03
CA VAL A 108 -13.60 4.08 0.88
C VAL A 108 -12.92 4.45 2.19
N THR A 109 -11.67 4.90 2.09
CA THR A 109 -10.87 5.47 3.17
C THR A 109 -10.81 6.99 3.02
N ASP A 110 -10.05 7.63 3.91
CA ASP A 110 -9.82 9.07 3.84
C ASP A 110 -8.99 9.49 2.63
N ALA A 111 -8.20 8.57 2.02
CA ALA A 111 -7.25 8.88 0.96
C ALA A 111 -7.60 8.25 -0.40
N TYR A 112 -8.29 7.10 -0.40
CA TYR A 112 -8.64 6.38 -1.62
C TYR A 112 -9.87 5.48 -1.47
N GLY A 113 -10.48 5.15 -2.61
CA GLY A 113 -11.54 4.15 -2.74
C GLY A 113 -11.10 2.89 -3.48
N LEU A 114 -11.70 1.75 -3.16
CA LEU A 114 -11.56 0.48 -3.86
C LEU A 114 -12.94 -0.06 -4.24
N LEU A 115 -13.19 -0.26 -5.53
CA LEU A 115 -14.41 -0.86 -6.08
C LEU A 115 -14.07 -2.23 -6.70
N LEU A 116 -14.59 -3.30 -6.11
CA LEU A 116 -14.45 -4.68 -6.60
C LEU A 116 -15.66 -5.17 -7.37
N ASP A 117 -16.84 -4.76 -6.94
CA ASP A 117 -18.11 -5.11 -7.56
C ASP A 117 -18.69 -3.89 -8.26
N VAL A 118 -18.68 -3.89 -9.59
CA VAL A 118 -19.16 -2.76 -10.40
C VAL A 118 -20.66 -2.51 -10.23
N ASP A 119 -21.44 -3.49 -9.78
CA ASP A 119 -22.86 -3.30 -9.45
C ASP A 119 -23.04 -2.41 -8.20
N GLN A 120 -21.99 -2.29 -7.38
CA GLN A 120 -21.94 -1.40 -6.21
C GLN A 120 -21.36 -0.02 -6.52
N ALA A 121 -21.20 0.36 -7.80
CA ALA A 121 -20.63 1.65 -8.18
C ALA A 121 -21.39 2.84 -7.60
N THR A 122 -22.72 2.77 -7.51
CA THR A 122 -23.53 3.88 -6.98
C THR A 122 -23.24 4.19 -5.51
N PRO A 123 -23.40 3.24 -4.56
CA PRO A 123 -23.06 3.51 -3.16
C PRO A 123 -21.57 3.81 -2.95
N PHE A 124 -20.68 3.28 -3.80
CA PHE A 124 -19.25 3.62 -3.78
C PHE A 124 -18.99 5.09 -4.12
N ILE A 125 -19.60 5.61 -5.21
CA ILE A 125 -19.42 7.00 -5.64
C ILE A 125 -20.00 7.96 -4.61
N GLU A 126 -21.19 7.65 -4.06
CA GLU A 126 -21.82 8.45 -2.99
C GLU A 126 -20.91 8.56 -1.74
N ALA A 127 -20.21 7.47 -1.41
CA ALA A 127 -19.25 7.48 -0.31
C ALA A 127 -18.00 8.31 -0.62
N ILE A 128 -17.52 8.29 -1.87
CA ILE A 128 -16.42 9.15 -2.31
C ILE A 128 -16.84 10.63 -2.24
N ASP A 129 -18.04 10.98 -2.71
CA ASP A 129 -18.56 12.36 -2.68
C ASP A 129 -18.64 12.93 -1.26
N THR A 130 -18.80 12.06 -0.26
CA THR A 130 -18.87 12.44 1.16
C THR A 130 -17.47 12.60 1.79
N SER A 131 -16.41 12.09 1.16
CA SER A 131 -15.05 12.10 1.69
C SER A 131 -14.18 13.15 1.00
N SER A 132 -13.72 14.15 1.74
CA SER A 132 -12.99 15.30 1.19
C SER A 132 -11.49 15.04 0.91
N GLY A 133 -10.96 13.88 1.29
CA GLY A 133 -9.53 13.54 1.13
C GLY A 133 -9.22 12.51 0.04
N VAL A 134 -10.26 11.90 -0.55
CA VAL A 134 -10.07 10.84 -1.56
C VAL A 134 -9.46 11.46 -2.81
N CYS A 135 -8.29 10.96 -3.19
CA CYS A 135 -7.58 11.42 -4.39
C CYS A 135 -7.52 10.35 -5.48
N VAL A 136 -7.72 9.08 -5.14
CA VAL A 136 -7.64 7.94 -6.08
C VAL A 136 -8.82 6.99 -5.87
N ALA A 137 -9.41 6.51 -6.96
CA ALA A 137 -10.40 5.42 -6.94
C ALA A 137 -9.86 4.23 -7.75
N PHE A 138 -9.55 3.15 -7.06
CA PHE A 138 -9.17 1.88 -7.68
C PHE A 138 -10.40 1.09 -8.11
N ILE A 139 -10.49 0.75 -9.39
CA ILE A 139 -11.63 0.03 -9.97
C ILE A 139 -11.12 -1.30 -10.52
N VAL A 140 -11.58 -2.39 -9.92
CA VAL A 140 -11.25 -3.76 -10.31
C VAL A 140 -12.24 -4.21 -11.38
N THR A 141 -11.81 -4.19 -12.64
CA THR A 141 -12.60 -4.70 -13.76
C THR A 141 -11.73 -4.91 -14.98
N ASP A 142 -12.01 -5.95 -15.76
CA ASP A 142 -11.45 -6.25 -17.07
C ASP A 142 -12.33 -5.73 -18.23
N ASP A 143 -13.47 -5.11 -17.93
CA ASP A 143 -14.39 -4.55 -18.92
C ASP A 143 -14.24 -3.02 -19.05
N ASP A 144 -13.90 -2.56 -20.26
CA ASP A 144 -13.67 -1.14 -20.55
C ASP A 144 -14.94 -0.29 -20.37
N ARG A 145 -16.11 -0.85 -20.68
CA ARG A 145 -17.39 -0.15 -20.59
C ARG A 145 -17.76 0.06 -19.13
N HIS A 146 -17.55 -0.96 -18.28
CA HIS A 146 -17.75 -0.81 -16.84
C HIS A 146 -16.80 0.23 -16.25
N PHE A 147 -15.51 0.17 -16.59
CA PHE A 147 -14.55 1.17 -16.15
C PHE A 147 -14.96 2.59 -16.59
N GLN A 148 -15.27 2.79 -17.87
CA GLN A 148 -15.72 4.07 -18.41
C GLN A 148 -17.02 4.57 -17.77
N SER A 149 -17.95 3.67 -17.43
CA SER A 149 -19.22 4.02 -16.77
C SER A 149 -18.99 4.57 -15.37
N VAL A 150 -18.10 3.95 -14.59
CA VAL A 150 -17.75 4.41 -13.24
C VAL A 150 -16.95 5.71 -13.30
N THR A 151 -15.91 5.78 -14.14
CA THR A 151 -15.03 6.96 -14.23
C THR A 151 -15.76 8.24 -14.60
N LYS A 152 -16.78 8.19 -15.47
CA LYS A 152 -17.60 9.34 -15.84
C LYS A 152 -18.40 9.95 -14.68
N ARG A 153 -18.62 9.18 -13.62
CA ARG A 153 -19.43 9.56 -12.46
C ARG A 153 -18.59 9.96 -11.25
N LEU A 154 -17.28 9.68 -11.25
CA LEU A 154 -16.39 10.07 -10.16
C LEU A 154 -16.23 11.60 -10.12
N PRO A 155 -15.93 12.17 -8.94
CA PRO A 155 -15.52 13.56 -8.84
C PRO A 155 -14.31 13.86 -9.72
N LYS A 156 -14.24 15.08 -10.25
CA LYS A 156 -13.16 15.52 -11.15
C LYS A 156 -11.76 15.44 -10.52
N ASP A 157 -11.71 15.53 -9.20
CA ASP A 157 -10.47 15.62 -8.44
C ASP A 157 -9.99 14.23 -7.98
N VAL A 158 -10.73 13.17 -8.32
CA VAL A 158 -10.41 11.78 -8.00
C VAL A 158 -9.87 11.08 -9.23
N GLU A 159 -8.62 10.63 -9.18
CA GLU A 159 -7.98 9.87 -10.25
C GLU A 159 -8.55 8.44 -10.30
N PRO A 160 -9.18 8.02 -11.41
CA PRO A 160 -9.55 6.62 -11.58
C PRO A 160 -8.34 5.79 -11.98
N VAL A 161 -8.12 4.69 -11.27
CA VAL A 161 -7.07 3.71 -11.60
C VAL A 161 -7.70 2.35 -11.80
N ARG A 162 -7.53 1.78 -12.99
CA ARG A 162 -7.96 0.41 -13.26
C ARG A 162 -6.98 -0.57 -12.65
N LEU A 163 -7.49 -1.53 -11.88
CA LEU A 163 -6.71 -2.64 -11.34
C LEU A 163 -6.98 -3.93 -12.10
N TYR A 164 -5.95 -4.76 -12.22
CA TYR A 164 -5.97 -6.09 -12.83
C TYR A 164 -6.33 -6.14 -14.32
N GLU A 165 -6.29 -4.98 -14.99
CA GLU A 165 -5.93 -5.00 -16.40
C GLU A 165 -4.60 -5.74 -16.49
N SER A 166 -4.55 -6.78 -17.32
CA SER A 166 -3.34 -7.57 -17.49
C SER A 166 -2.16 -6.61 -17.67
N TYR A 167 -1.12 -6.77 -16.84
CA TYR A 167 0.12 -6.02 -17.00
C TYR A 167 0.66 -6.18 -18.43
N LEU A 168 0.28 -7.27 -19.12
CA LEU A 168 0.58 -7.53 -20.53
C LEU A 168 -0.24 -6.68 -21.51
N THR A 169 -1.47 -6.24 -21.19
CA THR A 169 -2.22 -5.35 -22.08
C THR A 169 -1.60 -3.95 -22.17
N ASN A 170 -1.01 -3.45 -21.08
CA ASN A 170 -0.30 -2.16 -21.07
C ASN A 170 1.09 -2.19 -21.72
N PHE A 171 1.70 -3.37 -21.88
CA PHE A 171 3.02 -3.56 -22.52
C PHE A 171 3.00 -4.40 -23.80
N SER A 172 1.82 -4.72 -24.35
CA SER A 172 1.69 -5.38 -25.67
C SER A 172 2.02 -4.41 -26.81
N PHE A 173 3.28 -4.00 -26.89
CA PHE A 173 3.84 -3.51 -28.14
C PHE A 173 4.31 -4.74 -28.93
N THR A 174 3.70 -4.97 -30.08
CA THR A 174 4.07 -5.96 -31.12
C THR A 174 3.93 -7.46 -30.81
N SER A 175 2.82 -8.03 -31.29
CA SER A 175 2.89 -9.23 -32.13
C SER A 175 2.12 -8.92 -33.41
N GLY A 176 2.88 -8.53 -34.44
CA GLY A 176 2.34 -8.25 -35.77
C GLY A 176 1.57 -9.45 -36.32
N GLU A 177 0.45 -9.15 -36.97
CA GLU A 177 -0.18 -10.04 -37.93
C GLU A 177 0.85 -10.43 -38.98
N TRP A 178 1.41 -11.64 -38.87
CA TRP A 178 2.01 -12.29 -40.02
C TRP A 178 0.87 -12.92 -40.79
N THR A 179 0.36 -12.20 -41.78
CA THR A 179 -0.40 -12.77 -42.88
C THR A 179 0.60 -13.22 -43.93
N GLU A 180 0.67 -14.54 -44.17
CA GLU A 180 1.12 -15.10 -45.45
C GLU A 180 -0.06 -15.18 -46.42
#